data_AF-A0A9E4RLG3-F1
#
_entry.id   AF-A0A9E4RLG3-F1
#
_cell.length_a   1.000
_cell.length_b   1.000
_cell.length_c   1.000
_cell.angle_alpha   90.00
_cell.angle_beta   90.00
_cell.angle_gamma   90.00
#
_symmetry.space_group_name_H-M   'P 1'
#
loop_
_entity.id
_entity.type
_entity.pdbx_description
1 polymer ?
#
loop_
_entity_poly.entity_id
_entity_poly.type
_entity_poly.pdbx_seq_one_letter_code
_entity_poly.pdbx_strand_id
1 'polypeptide(L)'
;MAKSVNKCRLTGAIPLLLVFLIIFFAVGCGGETRYQLTASGEPGQGGTVSIDPVPGPDNKYPEGAQVQLQAKPNEGYQFSHWSAGDLELGTAPSSTVTMSRDLVVTAVFEPDAGRAQPTVTPLPTATRQEPTPVTPETATPLPPATKSAPPTARPPAPTATPTLQAPTPTPEPTEPAALTCFTLSLPDVPSDSGVIARSPAP
;
A
#
# COMPACT_ATOMS: atom_id res chain seq x y z
N MET A 1 -36.47 13.79 -60.90
CA MET A 1 -35.76 13.07 -59.81
C MET A 1 -34.87 14.07 -59.07
N ALA A 2 -35.41 14.78 -58.07
CA ALA A 2 -34.65 15.74 -57.28
C ALA A 2 -34.24 15.07 -55.96
N LYS A 3 -32.93 14.84 -55.77
CA LYS A 3 -32.39 14.38 -54.49
C LYS A 3 -32.48 15.55 -53.50
N SER A 4 -33.40 15.45 -52.54
CA SER A 4 -33.48 16.35 -51.39
C SER A 4 -32.19 16.20 -50.58
N VAL A 5 -31.22 17.06 -50.83
CA VAL A 5 -30.06 17.20 -49.96
C VAL A 5 -30.55 17.98 -48.75
N ASN A 6 -30.92 17.23 -47.71
CA ASN A 6 -31.17 17.77 -46.39
C ASN A 6 -29.90 18.49 -45.96
N LYS A 7 -29.90 19.83 -46.09
CA LYS A 7 -28.90 20.70 -45.51
C LYS A 7 -29.06 20.63 -44.00
N CYS A 8 -28.57 19.54 -43.41
CA CYS A 8 -28.34 19.43 -41.99
C CYS A 8 -27.53 20.65 -41.60
N ARG A 9 -28.18 21.55 -40.86
CA ARG A 9 -27.62 22.76 -40.27
C ARG A 9 -26.56 22.34 -39.24
N LEU A 10 -25.42 21.86 -39.72
CA LEU A 10 -24.26 21.42 -38.96
C LEU A 10 -23.46 22.64 -38.49
N THR A 11 -24.12 23.64 -37.92
CA THR A 11 -23.50 24.87 -37.42
C THR A 11 -23.84 25.12 -35.95
N GLY A 12 -24.89 24.49 -35.42
CA GLY A 12 -25.26 24.57 -33.99
C GLY A 12 -24.56 23.54 -33.11
N ALA A 13 -24.28 22.34 -33.63
CA ALA A 13 -23.68 21.25 -32.84
C ALA A 13 -22.14 21.28 -32.84
N ILE A 14 -21.50 21.87 -33.85
CA ILE A 14 -20.03 21.98 -33.93
C ILE A 14 -19.45 22.85 -32.81
N PRO A 15 -19.94 24.07 -32.52
CA PRO A 15 -19.41 24.86 -31.41
C PRO A 15 -19.71 24.20 -30.06
N LEU A 16 -20.86 23.54 -29.91
CA LEU A 16 -21.19 22.79 -28.70
C LEU A 16 -20.27 21.57 -28.51
N LEU A 17 -19.94 20.85 -29.58
CA LEU A 17 -19.05 19.69 -29.58
C LEU A 17 -17.59 20.08 -29.39
N LEU A 18 -17.15 21.22 -29.93
CA LEU A 18 -15.84 21.79 -29.67
C LEU A 18 -15.70 22.32 -28.24
N VAL A 19 -16.73 22.96 -27.69
CA VAL A 19 -16.76 23.35 -26.26
C VAL A 19 -16.79 22.11 -25.36
N PHE A 20 -17.54 21.06 -25.73
CA PHE A 20 -17.55 19.79 -24.99
C PHE A 20 -16.20 19.07 -25.07
N LEU A 21 -15.52 19.07 -26.24
CA LEU A 21 -14.16 18.57 -26.39
C LEU A 21 -13.16 19.40 -25.58
N ILE A 22 -13.25 20.73 -25.60
CA ILE A 22 -12.36 21.61 -24.83
C ILE A 22 -12.58 21.40 -23.33
N ILE A 23 -13.82 21.21 -22.87
CA ILE A 23 -14.12 20.86 -21.46
C ILE A 23 -13.59 19.46 -21.14
N PHE A 24 -13.77 18.49 -22.02
CA PHE A 24 -13.27 17.12 -21.83
C PHE A 24 -11.72 17.07 -21.80
N PHE A 25 -11.06 17.85 -22.65
CA PHE A 25 -9.60 17.99 -22.67
C PHE A 25 -9.06 18.87 -21.53
N ALA A 26 -9.79 19.91 -21.10
CA ALA A 26 -9.40 20.77 -19.97
C ALA A 26 -9.61 20.09 -18.61
N VAL A 27 -10.62 19.22 -18.50
CA VAL A 27 -10.80 18.33 -17.33
C VAL A 27 -9.81 17.16 -17.36
N GLY A 28 -9.23 16.86 -18.53
CA GLY A 28 -8.36 15.72 -18.77
C GLY A 28 -6.87 15.91 -18.50
N CYS A 29 -6.42 16.90 -17.72
CA CYS A 29 -5.00 17.03 -17.39
C CYS A 29 -4.76 17.44 -15.94
N GLY A 30 -5.25 16.62 -15.01
CA GLY A 30 -4.69 16.52 -13.66
C GLY A 30 -3.84 15.27 -13.58
N GLY A 31 -2.53 15.37 -13.82
CA GLY A 31 -1.63 14.29 -13.46
C GLY A 31 -1.62 14.18 -11.95
N GLU A 32 -2.24 13.15 -11.39
CA GLU A 32 -2.16 12.89 -9.95
C GLU A 32 -0.71 12.54 -9.60
N THR A 33 -0.09 13.32 -8.70
CA THR A 33 1.25 13.00 -8.18
C THR A 33 1.16 11.69 -7.41
N ARG A 34 2.06 10.74 -7.70
CA ARG A 34 2.04 9.40 -7.11
C ARG A 34 3.41 9.01 -6.58
N TYR A 35 3.43 8.41 -5.40
CA TYR A 35 4.63 8.06 -4.64
C TYR A 35 4.76 6.57 -4.38
N GLN A 36 5.99 6.10 -4.28
CA GLN A 36 6.31 4.72 -3.92
C GLN A 36 6.49 4.59 -2.40
N LEU A 37 5.93 3.51 -1.84
CA LEU A 37 6.22 3.07 -0.48
C LEU A 37 6.93 1.72 -0.52
N THR A 38 8.06 1.65 0.16
CA THR A 38 8.78 0.40 0.42
C THR A 38 8.73 0.14 1.91
N ALA A 39 8.17 -1.00 2.32
CA ALA A 39 8.18 -1.41 3.71
C ALA A 39 8.91 -2.75 3.87
N SER A 40 9.84 -2.85 4.83
CA SER A 40 10.62 -4.05 5.10
C SER A 40 10.78 -4.30 6.59
N GLY A 41 10.92 -5.57 6.99
CA GLY A 41 11.27 -5.94 8.37
C GLY A 41 12.77 -6.19 8.52
N GLU A 42 13.38 -5.67 9.58
CA GLU A 42 14.79 -5.91 9.92
C GLU A 42 14.93 -6.37 11.38
N PRO A 43 15.55 -7.54 11.65
CA PRO A 43 15.99 -8.53 10.66
C PRO A 43 14.80 -9.12 9.89
N GLY A 44 15.01 -9.51 8.63
CA GLY A 44 13.95 -10.12 7.81
C GLY A 44 13.34 -11.42 8.37
N GLN A 45 14.05 -12.09 9.30
CA GLN A 45 13.53 -13.24 10.04
C GLN A 45 12.70 -12.83 11.27
N GLY A 46 12.76 -11.57 11.70
CA GLY A 46 12.12 -11.07 12.90
C GLY A 46 10.61 -10.86 12.78
N GLY A 47 10.09 -10.70 11.55
CA GLY A 47 8.66 -10.54 11.34
C GLY A 47 8.29 -10.24 9.90
N THR A 48 6.99 -10.12 9.66
CA THR A 48 6.41 -9.71 8.37
C THR A 48 5.75 -8.35 8.49
N VAL A 49 5.76 -7.58 7.39
CA VAL A 49 5.04 -6.30 7.29
C VAL A 49 3.89 -6.45 6.31
N SER A 50 2.69 -6.08 6.74
CA SER A 50 1.51 -5.96 5.89
C SER A 50 1.22 -4.48 5.60
N ILE A 51 0.79 -4.21 4.37
CA ILE A 51 0.46 -2.86 3.90
C ILE A 51 -0.99 -2.87 3.42
N ASP A 52 -1.79 -1.92 3.89
CA ASP A 52 -3.18 -1.73 3.47
C ASP A 52 -3.48 -0.23 3.23
N PRO A 53 -4.05 0.16 2.08
CA PRO A 53 -4.40 -0.66 0.92
C PRO A 53 -3.16 -1.13 0.14
N VAL A 54 -3.33 -2.16 -0.71
CA VAL A 54 -2.33 -2.61 -1.69
C VAL A 54 -2.08 -1.48 -2.71
N PRO A 55 -0.83 -1.28 -3.20
CA PRO A 55 -0.54 -0.20 -4.13
C PRO A 55 -1.30 -0.36 -5.46
N GLY A 56 -1.41 0.75 -6.19
CA GLY A 56 -2.01 0.76 -7.53
C GLY A 56 -1.23 -0.09 -8.54
N PRO A 57 -1.73 -0.21 -9.79
CA PRO A 57 -1.12 -1.03 -10.84
C PRO A 57 0.31 -0.60 -11.23
N ASP A 58 0.69 0.63 -10.89
CA ASP A 58 2.03 1.21 -11.06
C ASP A 58 2.94 1.01 -9.84
N ASN A 59 2.50 0.24 -8.85
CA ASN A 59 3.15 0.03 -7.55
C ASN A 59 3.35 1.34 -6.77
N LYS A 60 2.41 2.28 -6.91
CA LYS A 60 2.43 3.61 -6.25
C LYS A 60 1.08 3.97 -5.64
N TYR A 61 1.12 4.97 -4.78
CA TYR A 61 -0.03 5.56 -4.10
C TYR A 61 -0.20 7.03 -4.50
N PRO A 62 -1.42 7.55 -4.55
CA PRO A 62 -1.64 8.97 -4.80
C PRO A 62 -1.14 9.84 -3.64
N GLU A 63 -0.77 11.08 -3.96
CA GLU A 63 -0.43 12.09 -2.96
C GLU A 63 -1.59 12.30 -1.96
N GLY A 64 -1.26 12.35 -0.68
CA GLY A 64 -2.22 12.42 0.41
C GLY A 64 -2.84 11.08 0.81
N ALA A 65 -2.55 9.98 0.11
CA ALA A 65 -3.08 8.67 0.48
C ALA A 65 -2.62 8.27 1.89
N GLN A 66 -3.56 7.76 2.68
CA GLN A 66 -3.28 7.17 3.98
C GLN A 66 -3.08 5.66 3.81
N VAL A 67 -1.90 5.19 4.19
CA VAL A 67 -1.53 3.78 4.11
C VAL A 67 -1.23 3.27 5.51
N GLN A 68 -1.90 2.20 5.88
CA GLN A 68 -1.73 1.49 7.14
C GLN A 68 -0.63 0.43 7.00
N LEU A 69 0.27 0.42 7.97
CA LEU A 69 1.38 -0.51 8.11
C LEU A 69 1.15 -1.35 9.36
N GLN A 70 1.24 -2.66 9.23
CA GLN A 70 1.15 -3.59 10.35
C GLN A 70 2.38 -4.49 10.38
N ALA A 71 3.11 -4.44 11.49
CA ALA A 71 4.21 -5.33 11.78
C ALA A 71 3.68 -6.53 12.59
N LYS A 72 3.95 -7.74 12.09
CA LYS A 72 3.68 -8.99 12.78
C LYS A 72 5.01 -9.66 13.12
N PRO A 73 5.42 -9.68 14.40
CA PRO A 73 6.62 -10.40 14.82
C PRO A 73 6.48 -11.90 14.58
N ASN A 74 7.59 -12.53 14.22
CA ASN A 74 7.73 -13.98 14.20
C ASN A 74 8.01 -14.51 15.61
N GLU A 75 7.91 -15.82 15.79
CA GLU A 75 8.21 -16.45 17.08
C GLU A 75 9.65 -16.15 17.53
N GLY A 76 9.82 -15.81 18.81
CA GLY A 76 11.12 -15.44 19.37
C GLY A 76 11.54 -13.98 19.13
N TYR A 77 10.69 -13.19 18.46
CA TYR A 77 10.91 -11.77 18.23
C TYR A 77 9.76 -10.92 18.75
N GLN A 78 10.06 -9.67 19.06
CA GLN A 78 9.12 -8.61 19.38
C GLN A 78 9.34 -7.42 18.46
N PHE A 79 8.26 -6.71 18.14
CA PHE A 79 8.35 -5.46 17.42
C PHE A 79 8.91 -4.37 18.35
N SER A 80 9.93 -3.65 17.90
CA SER A 80 10.56 -2.55 18.63
C SER A 80 9.95 -1.22 18.19
N HIS A 81 10.17 -0.84 16.93
CA HIS A 81 9.69 0.43 16.38
C HIS A 81 9.70 0.45 14.84
N TRP A 82 9.03 1.45 14.29
CA TRP A 82 9.11 1.82 12.88
C TRP A 82 10.19 2.89 12.69
N SER A 83 11.04 2.71 11.69
CA SER A 83 12.05 3.69 11.28
C SER A 83 11.86 4.07 9.81
N ALA A 84 12.12 5.32 9.46
CA ALA A 84 12.28 5.79 8.08
C ALA A 84 13.65 6.44 7.94
N GLY A 85 14.67 5.60 7.70
CA GLY A 85 16.07 6.03 7.69
C GLY A 85 16.56 6.34 9.10
N ASP A 86 16.90 7.60 9.35
CA ASP A 86 17.40 8.06 10.66
C ASP A 86 16.28 8.53 11.61
N LEU A 87 15.01 8.47 11.18
CA LEU A 87 13.86 8.95 11.95
C LEU A 87 13.00 7.80 12.44
N GLU A 88 12.77 7.75 13.76
CA GLU A 88 11.76 6.86 14.35
C GLU A 88 10.35 7.42 14.13
N LEU A 89 9.48 6.62 13.53
CA LEU A 89 8.09 6.94 13.24
C LEU A 89 7.16 6.61 14.40
N GLY A 90 7.51 5.62 15.23
CA GLY A 90 6.76 5.24 16.41
C GLY A 90 6.95 3.79 16.83
N THR A 91 6.47 3.46 18.03
CA THR A 91 6.66 2.17 18.70
C THR A 91 5.42 1.27 18.67
N ALA A 92 4.33 1.72 18.05
CA ALA A 92 3.14 0.90 17.86
C ALA A 92 3.30 -0.05 16.66
N PRO A 93 2.92 -1.34 16.77
CA PRO A 93 3.04 -2.30 15.67
C PRO A 93 2.13 -1.96 14.48
N SER A 94 1.08 -1.19 14.71
CA SER A 94 0.25 -0.58 13.66
C SER A 94 0.56 0.92 13.55
N SER A 95 0.85 1.39 12.34
CA SER A 95 1.09 2.81 12.06
C SER A 95 0.40 3.23 10.78
N THR A 96 0.00 4.51 10.68
CA THR A 96 -0.59 5.08 9.48
C THR A 96 0.36 6.14 8.92
N VAL A 97 0.66 6.05 7.63
CA VAL A 97 1.58 6.93 6.92
C VAL A 97 0.83 7.65 5.81
N THR A 98 1.03 8.96 5.72
CA THR A 98 0.48 9.79 4.63
C THR A 98 1.52 9.95 3.51
N MET A 99 1.15 9.55 2.30
CA MET A 99 2.01 9.63 1.11
C MET A 99 2.17 11.07 0.65
N SER A 100 3.33 11.65 0.91
CA SER A 100 3.69 13.02 0.46
C SER A 100 5.01 13.07 -0.30
N ARG A 101 5.71 11.94 -0.36
CA ARG A 101 6.97 11.69 -1.07
C ARG A 101 7.16 10.18 -1.14
N ASP A 102 8.18 9.74 -1.87
CA ASP A 102 8.63 8.36 -1.79
C ASP A 102 9.12 8.05 -0.37
N LEU A 103 8.67 6.93 0.19
CA LEU A 103 8.93 6.56 1.57
C LEU A 103 9.51 5.15 1.65
N VAL A 104 10.55 5.02 2.47
CA VAL A 104 11.13 3.74 2.86
C VAL A 104 10.95 3.61 4.35
N VAL A 105 10.21 2.59 4.77
CA VAL A 105 9.86 2.33 6.16
C VAL A 105 10.37 0.95 6.55
N THR A 106 11.04 0.87 7.70
CA THR A 106 11.60 -0.35 8.24
C THR A 106 10.93 -0.67 9.57
N ALA A 107 10.34 -1.87 9.70
CA ALA A 107 9.95 -2.42 10.98
C ALA A 107 11.17 -3.03 11.64
N VAL A 108 11.57 -2.52 12.80
CA VAL A 108 12.67 -3.06 13.58
C VAL A 108 12.13 -4.11 14.55
N PHE A 109 12.70 -5.30 14.51
CA PHE A 109 12.37 -6.40 15.39
C PHE A 109 13.58 -6.76 16.26
N GLU A 110 13.31 -7.09 17.52
CA GLU A 110 14.32 -7.49 18.50
C GLU A 110 14.00 -8.89 19.03
N PRO A 111 15.01 -9.70 19.42
CA PRO A 111 14.76 -10.97 20.08
C PRO A 111 13.96 -10.77 21.37
N ASP A 112 12.88 -11.54 21.55
CA ASP A 112 12.12 -11.57 22.79
C ASP A 112 12.91 -12.37 23.84
N ALA A 113 13.61 -11.66 24.72
CA ALA A 113 14.41 -12.27 25.79
C ALA A 113 13.57 -13.11 26.78
N GLY A 114 12.24 -12.97 26.77
CA GLY A 114 11.30 -13.79 27.57
C GLY A 114 11.02 -15.17 26.96
N ARG A 115 11.35 -15.39 25.69
CA ARG A 115 11.31 -16.69 25.01
C ARG A 115 12.65 -16.91 24.34
N ALA A 116 13.59 -17.54 25.05
CA ALA A 116 14.82 -18.02 24.43
C ALA A 116 14.47 -18.77 23.15
N GLN A 117 14.79 -18.18 22.00
CA GLN A 117 14.67 -18.82 20.71
C GLN A 117 15.43 -20.14 20.84
N PRO A 118 14.86 -21.31 20.47
CA PRO A 118 15.69 -22.48 20.27
C PRO A 118 16.70 -22.04 19.21
N THR A 119 17.94 -21.78 19.63
CA THR A 119 19.03 -21.48 18.73
C THR A 119 18.99 -22.59 17.71
N VAL A 120 18.57 -22.28 16.48
CA VAL A 120 18.95 -23.07 15.32
C VAL A 120 20.45 -22.85 15.23
N THR A 121 21.19 -23.47 16.14
CA THR A 121 22.59 -23.76 15.96
C THR A 121 22.55 -24.52 14.66
N PRO A 122 23.01 -23.95 13.52
CA PRO A 122 23.16 -24.78 12.35
C PRO A 122 24.03 -25.92 12.85
N LEU A 123 23.45 -27.12 12.92
CA LEU A 123 24.18 -28.33 13.25
C LEU A 123 25.44 -28.22 12.39
N PRO A 124 26.66 -28.26 12.96
CA PRO A 124 27.85 -28.24 12.12
C PRO A 124 27.59 -29.29 11.07
N THR A 125 27.55 -28.87 9.80
CA THR A 125 27.44 -29.81 8.70
C THR A 125 28.61 -30.73 8.92
N ALA A 126 28.33 -31.92 9.46
CA ALA A 126 29.33 -32.93 9.59
C ALA A 126 29.69 -33.20 8.14
N THR A 127 30.82 -32.67 7.71
CA THR A 127 31.54 -33.12 6.53
C THR A 127 31.70 -34.61 6.76
N ARG A 128 30.75 -35.40 6.26
CA ARG A 128 30.96 -36.82 6.06
C ARG A 128 32.18 -36.85 5.16
N GLN A 129 33.32 -37.23 5.72
CA GLN A 129 34.49 -37.57 4.93
C GLN A 129 33.99 -38.53 3.86
N GLU A 130 34.03 -38.07 2.63
CA GLU A 130 33.96 -38.95 1.47
C GLU A 130 35.06 -40.00 1.68
N PRO A 131 34.74 -41.30 1.67
CA PRO A 131 35.76 -42.32 1.78
C PRO A 131 36.74 -42.13 0.62
N THR A 132 38.02 -42.15 0.99
CA THR A 132 39.20 -41.93 0.15
C THR A 132 39.02 -42.53 -1.26
N PRO A 133 39.18 -41.75 -2.36
CA PRO A 133 39.30 -42.35 -3.67
C PRO A 133 40.62 -43.11 -3.72
N VAL A 134 40.52 -44.44 -3.78
CA VAL A 134 41.63 -45.31 -4.12
C VAL A 134 42.17 -44.90 -5.50
N THR A 135 43.46 -44.63 -5.55
CA THR A 135 44.25 -44.31 -6.73
C THR A 135 44.04 -45.35 -7.85
N PRO A 136 43.70 -44.94 -9.08
CA PRO A 136 44.12 -45.62 -10.28
C PRO A 136 45.23 -44.84 -10.98
N GLU A 137 46.22 -45.60 -11.45
CA GLU A 137 47.47 -45.18 -12.04
C GLU A 137 47.36 -44.26 -13.27
N THR A 138 48.40 -43.44 -13.44
CA THR A 138 49.02 -42.94 -14.67
C THR A 138 48.21 -43.04 -15.98
N ALA A 139 47.68 -41.90 -16.42
CA ALA A 139 47.42 -41.63 -17.84
C ALA A 139 47.64 -40.14 -18.17
N THR A 140 48.75 -39.88 -18.88
CA THR A 140 49.02 -38.89 -19.95
C THR A 140 48.46 -37.45 -19.85
N PRO A 141 49.29 -36.40 -19.99
CA PRO A 141 48.81 -35.01 -19.96
C PRO A 141 48.04 -34.67 -21.24
N LEU A 142 46.79 -34.22 -21.09
CA LEU A 142 45.97 -33.62 -22.14
C LEU A 142 46.09 -32.08 -22.09
N PRO A 143 46.08 -31.38 -23.24
CA PRO A 143 46.48 -29.97 -23.39
C PRO A 143 45.46 -28.96 -22.78
N PRO A 144 45.84 -27.67 -22.59
CA PRO A 144 44.98 -26.70 -21.92
C PRO A 144 43.70 -26.40 -22.73
N ALA A 145 42.55 -26.63 -22.10
CA ALA A 145 41.23 -26.41 -22.68
C ALA A 145 40.94 -24.92 -22.89
N THR A 146 40.48 -24.61 -24.09
CA THR A 146 40.02 -23.32 -24.58
C THR A 146 38.71 -22.89 -23.92
N LYS A 147 38.64 -21.59 -23.57
CA LYS A 147 37.48 -20.84 -23.09
C LYS A 147 36.21 -21.17 -23.88
N SER A 148 35.19 -21.75 -23.24
CA SER A 148 33.88 -22.02 -23.85
C SER A 148 32.74 -21.30 -23.12
N ALA A 149 31.79 -20.86 -23.93
CA ALA A 149 30.75 -19.85 -23.73
C ALA A 149 29.66 -20.16 -22.66
N PRO A 150 28.89 -19.14 -22.23
CA PRO A 150 27.80 -19.28 -21.25
C PRO A 150 26.58 -20.03 -21.82
N PRO A 151 25.82 -20.76 -20.98
CA PRO A 151 24.67 -21.54 -21.43
C PRO A 151 23.44 -20.66 -21.71
N THR A 152 22.85 -20.87 -22.88
CA THR A 152 21.55 -20.35 -23.32
C THR A 152 20.41 -20.83 -22.41
N ALA A 153 19.68 -19.91 -21.80
CA ALA A 153 18.52 -20.20 -20.98
C ALA A 153 17.34 -20.73 -21.82
N ARG A 154 16.71 -21.79 -21.33
CA ARG A 154 15.52 -22.43 -21.88
C ARG A 154 14.26 -21.63 -21.51
N PRO A 155 13.32 -21.33 -22.43
CA PRO A 155 12.08 -20.65 -22.07
C PRO A 155 11.10 -21.58 -21.32
N PRO A 156 10.37 -21.09 -20.30
CA PRO A 156 9.34 -21.85 -19.62
C PRO A 156 8.04 -21.97 -20.45
N ALA A 157 7.39 -23.12 -20.33
CA ALA A 157 6.15 -23.50 -21.00
C ALA A 157 4.92 -22.65 -20.55
N PRO A 158 3.86 -22.53 -21.38
CA PRO A 158 2.68 -21.74 -21.04
C PRO A 158 1.77 -22.46 -20.03
N THR A 159 1.62 -21.88 -18.85
CA THR A 159 0.68 -22.34 -17.81
C THR A 159 -0.74 -21.82 -18.09
N ALA A 160 -1.71 -22.71 -17.91
CA ALA A 160 -3.12 -22.58 -18.28
C ALA A 160 -3.86 -21.36 -17.69
N THR A 161 -4.82 -20.86 -18.47
CA THR A 161 -5.78 -19.81 -18.16
C THR A 161 -6.72 -20.21 -17.02
N PRO A 162 -6.84 -19.44 -15.93
CA PRO A 162 -7.91 -19.66 -14.96
C PRO A 162 -9.23 -19.06 -15.45
N THR A 163 -10.27 -19.91 -15.52
CA THR A 163 -11.67 -19.58 -15.81
C THR A 163 -12.23 -18.64 -14.75
N LEU A 164 -12.77 -17.48 -15.17
CA LEU A 164 -13.49 -16.52 -14.31
C LEU A 164 -14.73 -17.18 -13.68
N GLN A 165 -14.77 -17.24 -12.36
CA GLN A 165 -15.97 -17.58 -11.60
C GLN A 165 -16.61 -16.28 -11.10
N ALA A 166 -17.89 -16.08 -11.42
CA ALA A 166 -18.63 -14.86 -11.13
C ALA A 166 -18.75 -14.59 -9.62
N PRO A 167 -18.65 -13.34 -9.15
CA PRO A 167 -18.80 -13.01 -7.75
C PRO A 167 -20.27 -13.12 -7.30
N THR A 168 -20.50 -13.85 -6.21
CA THR A 168 -21.75 -13.89 -5.44
C THR A 168 -22.12 -12.48 -4.92
N PRO A 169 -23.40 -12.06 -4.94
CA PRO A 169 -23.78 -10.75 -4.39
C PRO A 169 -23.66 -10.74 -2.85
N THR A 170 -22.81 -9.84 -2.34
CA THR A 170 -22.63 -9.53 -0.92
C THR A 170 -23.84 -8.76 -0.37
N PRO A 171 -24.33 -9.04 0.86
CA PRO A 171 -25.49 -8.37 1.45
C PRO A 171 -25.26 -6.89 1.79
N GLU A 172 -26.30 -6.11 1.56
CA GLU A 172 -26.48 -4.67 1.75
C GLU A 172 -26.30 -4.22 3.21
N PRO A 173 -25.55 -3.14 3.50
CA PRO A 173 -25.42 -2.60 4.84
C PRO A 173 -26.64 -1.73 5.23
N THR A 174 -27.31 -2.14 6.30
CA THR A 174 -28.40 -1.42 6.98
C THR A 174 -27.98 -0.01 7.41
N GLU A 175 -28.73 0.99 6.93
CA GLU A 175 -28.63 2.43 7.20
C GLU A 175 -28.84 2.78 8.69
N PRO A 176 -28.05 3.70 9.29
CA PRO A 176 -28.40 4.29 10.59
C PRO A 176 -29.38 5.46 10.40
N ALA A 177 -30.47 5.40 11.16
CA ALA A 177 -31.60 6.32 11.14
C ALA A 177 -31.23 7.81 11.28
N ALA A 178 -31.89 8.61 10.45
CA ALA A 178 -31.83 10.07 10.41
C ALA A 178 -32.12 10.73 11.78
N LEU A 179 -31.22 11.61 12.18
CA LEU A 179 -31.42 12.60 13.24
C LEU A 179 -32.43 13.65 12.76
N THR A 180 -33.63 13.59 13.30
CA THR A 180 -34.70 14.56 13.09
C THR A 180 -34.33 15.92 13.72
N CYS A 181 -34.35 16.97 12.89
CA CYS A 181 -34.36 18.36 13.33
C CYS A 181 -35.54 18.61 14.29
N PHE A 182 -35.27 18.94 15.56
CA PHE A 182 -36.29 19.41 16.49
C PHE A 182 -36.07 20.89 16.81
N THR A 183 -37.17 21.63 16.70
CA THR A 183 -37.28 23.08 16.62
C THR A 183 -37.04 23.76 17.96
N LEU A 184 -36.22 24.84 17.98
CA LEU A 184 -36.04 25.74 19.11
C LEU A 184 -37.37 26.44 19.45
N SER A 185 -38.01 26.01 20.53
CA SER A 185 -39.15 26.70 21.15
C SER A 185 -38.62 27.64 22.23
N LEU A 186 -38.78 28.95 22.04
CA LEU A 186 -38.55 29.99 23.03
C LEU A 186 -39.48 29.82 24.25
N PRO A 187 -38.98 29.93 25.49
CA PRO A 187 -39.82 30.27 26.63
C PRO A 187 -39.94 31.79 26.82
N ASP A 188 -41.20 32.20 26.94
CA ASP A 188 -41.75 33.52 27.26
C ASP A 188 -41.12 34.13 28.54
N VAL A 189 -40.67 35.39 28.47
CA VAL A 189 -40.13 36.15 29.60
C VAL A 189 -41.23 37.08 30.13
N PRO A 190 -41.79 36.84 31.33
CA PRO A 190 -42.74 37.76 31.92
C PRO A 190 -42.04 39.02 32.46
N SER A 191 -42.59 40.15 32.05
CA SER A 191 -42.34 41.49 32.56
C SER A 191 -42.76 41.59 34.03
N ASP A 192 -41.83 41.87 34.96
CA ASP A 192 -42.18 42.37 36.29
C ASP A 192 -41.30 43.55 36.72
N SER A 193 -41.98 44.54 37.26
CA SER A 193 -41.52 45.88 37.57
C SER A 193 -41.01 45.92 39.01
N GLY A 194 -39.80 46.39 39.28
CA GLY A 194 -39.30 46.34 40.65
C GLY A 194 -38.03 47.13 40.94
N VAL A 195 -38.20 48.45 41.05
CA VAL A 195 -37.44 49.42 41.86
C VAL A 195 -36.42 48.84 42.84
N ILE A 196 -35.13 49.15 42.67
CA ILE A 196 -34.32 49.68 43.78
C ILE A 196 -33.18 50.57 43.28
N ALA A 197 -33.14 51.76 43.85
CA ALA A 197 -32.24 52.85 43.55
C ALA A 197 -30.88 52.71 44.26
N ARG A 198 -29.86 53.26 43.60
CA ARG A 198 -28.75 54.08 44.15
C ARG A 198 -28.14 53.67 45.49
N SER A 199 -26.84 53.37 45.48
CA SER A 199 -25.82 54.24 46.13
C SER A 199 -24.39 53.78 45.81
N PRO A 200 -23.42 54.70 45.57
CA PRO A 200 -22.00 54.39 45.52
C PRO A 200 -21.23 54.83 46.80
N ALA A 201 -20.28 53.98 47.22
CA ALA A 201 -19.03 54.28 47.95
C ALA A 201 -19.15 54.90 49.37
N PRO A 202 -18.06 55.08 50.16
CA PRO A 202 -16.62 54.97 49.88
C PRO A 202 -16.00 53.58 50.14
#